data_AF-A0A7X8RDR2-F1
#
_entry.id   AF-A0A7X8RDR2-F1
#
_cell.length_a   1.000
_cell.length_b   1.000
_cell.length_c   1.000
_cell.angle_alpha   90.00
_cell.angle_beta   90.00
_cell.angle_gamma   90.00
#
_symmetry.space_group_name_H-M   'P 1'
#
loop_
_entity.id
_entity.type
_entity.pdbx_description
1 polymer ?
#
loop_
_entity_poly.entity_id
_entity_poly.type
_entity_poly.pdbx_seq_one_letter_code
_entity_poly.pdbx_strand_id
1 'polypeptide(L)'
;MKVNDYLQSRLSLLSVNENKDKNIEESNSSSVSFMDTLKEKLDEVNEKQVAADVATEAFISGEDIDIHELMLITGEAKMSLQLAVEVRNKLVEAYQEINRMQL
;
A
#
# COMPACT_ATOMS: atom_id res chain seq x y z
N MET A 1 -50.74 -48.23 14.09
CA MET A 1 -50.63 -47.43 12.85
C MET A 1 -50.20 -46.03 13.24
N LYS A 2 -48.98 -45.62 12.90
CA LYS A 2 -48.49 -44.25 13.10
C LYS A 2 -48.69 -43.51 11.79
N VAL A 3 -49.64 -42.58 11.72
CA VAL A 3 -49.72 -41.68 10.58
C VAL A 3 -50.22 -40.31 11.05
N ASN A 4 -49.39 -39.31 10.76
CA ASN A 4 -49.80 -37.97 10.37
C ASN A 4 -49.85 -36.86 11.42
N ASP A 5 -48.67 -36.52 11.98
CA ASP A 5 -48.39 -35.19 12.58
C ASP A 5 -47.18 -34.51 11.92
N TYR A 6 -47.08 -34.56 10.58
CA TYR A 6 -45.93 -33.97 9.84
C TYR A 6 -46.24 -32.72 9.00
N LEU A 7 -47.40 -32.08 9.20
CA LEU A 7 -47.75 -30.88 8.40
C LEU A 7 -47.63 -29.53 9.14
N GLN A 8 -47.19 -29.49 10.40
CA GLN A 8 -46.99 -28.20 11.10
C GLN A 8 -45.52 -27.74 11.22
N SER A 9 -44.52 -28.54 10.84
CA SER A 9 -43.11 -28.13 10.97
C SER A 9 -42.49 -27.50 9.71
N ARG A 10 -43.26 -27.28 8.63
CA ARG A 10 -42.71 -26.79 7.35
C ARG A 10 -42.79 -25.27 7.15
N LEU A 11 -43.31 -24.48 8.10
CA LEU A 11 -43.48 -23.03 7.94
C LEU A 11 -42.38 -22.16 8.62
N SER A 12 -41.28 -22.74 9.10
CA SER A 12 -40.23 -21.98 9.80
C SER A 12 -39.09 -21.44 8.92
N LEU A 13 -39.16 -21.50 7.58
CA LEU A 13 -38.00 -21.18 6.72
C LEU A 13 -38.05 -19.81 6.02
N LEU A 14 -38.65 -18.79 6.63
CA LEU A 14 -38.54 -17.40 6.13
C LEU A 14 -37.89 -16.41 7.11
N SER A 15 -36.94 -16.86 7.92
CA SER A 15 -35.92 -15.91 8.42
C SER A 15 -34.80 -15.83 7.39
N VAL A 16 -34.94 -14.92 6.42
CA VAL A 16 -33.81 -14.39 5.66
C VAL A 16 -32.88 -13.72 6.67
N ASN A 17 -31.76 -14.38 6.94
CA ASN A 17 -30.59 -13.76 7.56
C ASN A 17 -29.42 -13.95 6.58
N GLU A 18 -29.41 -13.11 5.54
CA GLU A 18 -28.23 -12.86 4.70
C GLU A 18 -27.19 -12.15 5.56
N ASN A 19 -26.32 -12.88 6.26
CA ASN A 19 -25.01 -12.40 6.72
C ASN A 19 -24.18 -13.57 7.24
N LYS A 20 -23.80 -14.51 6.36
CA LYS A 20 -22.73 -15.46 6.68
C LYS A 20 -22.11 -16.16 5.47
N ASP A 21 -21.62 -15.39 4.50
CA ASP A 21 -20.51 -15.86 3.65
C ASP A 21 -19.21 -15.71 4.44
N LYS A 22 -18.99 -16.68 5.33
CA LYS A 22 -17.67 -17.04 5.85
C LYS A 22 -17.29 -18.38 5.21
N ASN A 23 -16.54 -18.32 4.11
CA ASN A 23 -15.37 -19.18 3.84
C ASN A 23 -14.84 -18.93 2.42
N ILE A 24 -13.81 -18.08 2.32
CA ILE A 24 -12.67 -18.38 1.45
C ILE A 24 -11.46 -18.31 2.39
N GLU A 25 -11.25 -19.38 3.15
CA GLU A 25 -9.91 -19.72 3.63
C GLU A 25 -9.21 -20.45 2.47
N GLU A 26 -8.61 -19.66 1.58
CA GLU A 26 -7.46 -20.10 0.80
C GLU A 26 -6.24 -19.38 1.37
N SER A 27 -5.28 -20.19 1.79
CA SER A 27 -3.95 -19.79 2.23
C SER A 27 -3.38 -18.62 1.40
N ASN A 28 -3.14 -17.50 2.04
CA ASN A 28 -1.98 -16.70 1.72
C ASN A 28 -1.36 -16.27 3.04
N SER A 29 -0.14 -16.75 3.25
CA SER A 29 0.84 -16.08 4.11
C SER A 29 0.65 -14.58 4.07
N SER A 30 0.90 -13.90 5.18
CA SER A 30 1.21 -12.47 5.29
C SER A 30 2.07 -11.96 4.11
N SER A 31 1.43 -11.72 2.97
CA SER A 31 2.04 -11.24 1.74
C SER A 31 1.87 -9.74 1.82
N VAL A 32 2.93 -9.05 2.23
CA VAL A 32 2.98 -7.59 2.17
C VAL A 32 2.56 -7.19 0.75
N SER A 33 1.50 -6.39 0.63
CA SER A 33 1.03 -5.93 -0.66
C SER A 33 2.10 -5.04 -1.28
N PHE A 34 2.34 -5.18 -2.58
CA PHE A 34 3.24 -4.28 -3.31
C PHE A 34 2.84 -2.81 -3.11
N MET A 35 1.54 -2.51 -3.00
CA MET A 35 1.04 -1.17 -2.71
C MET A 35 1.47 -0.67 -1.32
N ASP A 36 1.48 -1.55 -0.31
CA ASP A 36 1.91 -1.21 1.04
C ASP A 36 3.41 -0.94 1.08
N THR A 37 4.21 -1.79 0.43
CA THR A 37 5.66 -1.56 0.30
C THR A 37 5.94 -0.28 -0.47
N LEU A 38 5.24 -0.03 -1.59
CA LEU A 38 5.45 1.18 -2.38
C LEU A 38 5.12 2.45 -1.58
N LYS A 39 4.04 2.40 -0.79
CA LYS A 39 3.66 3.50 0.10
C LYS A 39 4.75 3.74 1.15
N GLU A 40 5.20 2.69 1.84
CA GLU A 40 6.28 2.79 2.83
C GLU A 40 7.55 3.40 2.23
N LYS A 41 7.94 2.96 1.02
CA LYS A 41 9.12 3.50 0.35
C LYS A 41 8.94 4.95 -0.10
N LEU A 42 7.74 5.36 -0.48
CA LEU A 42 7.44 6.78 -0.78
C LEU A 42 7.47 7.64 0.48
N ASP A 43 6.98 7.12 1.60
CA ASP A 43 7.08 7.79 2.90
C ASP A 43 8.57 7.95 3.30
N GLU A 44 9.40 6.92 3.09
CA GLU A 44 10.85 6.98 3.31
C GLU A 44 11.55 8.03 2.41
N VAL A 45 11.13 8.17 1.15
CA VAL A 45 11.64 9.22 0.24
C VAL A 45 11.28 10.62 0.78
N ASN A 46 10.08 10.78 1.32
CA ASN A 46 9.65 12.03 1.93
C ASN A 46 10.45 12.35 3.20
N GLU A 47 10.68 11.35 4.06
CA GLU A 47 11.51 11.50 5.26
C GLU A 47 12.93 11.96 4.91
N LYS A 48 13.55 11.39 3.86
CA LYS A 48 14.87 11.81 3.39
C LYS A 48 14.89 13.24 2.88
N GLN A 49 13.83 13.69 2.20
CA GLN A 49 13.72 15.09 1.78
C GLN A 49 13.60 16.04 2.98
N VAL A 50 12.74 15.73 3.94
CA VAL A 50 12.59 16.55 5.15
C VAL A 50 13.91 16.59 5.94
N ALA A 51 14.62 15.46 6.06
CA ALA A 51 15.92 15.43 6.71
C ALA A 51 16.95 16.32 6.00
N ALA A 52 16.96 16.32 4.66
CA ALA A 52 17.83 17.18 3.87
C ALA A 52 17.49 18.67 4.06
N ASP A 53 16.20 19.03 4.11
CA ASP A 53 15.75 20.39 4.34
C ASP A 53 16.15 20.88 5.73
N VAL A 54 15.92 20.06 6.77
CA VAL A 54 16.32 20.38 8.16
C VAL A 54 17.83 20.55 8.27
N ALA A 55 18.62 19.62 7.69
CA ALA A 55 20.07 19.72 7.70
C ALA A 55 20.57 20.97 6.97
N THR A 56 19.90 21.36 5.88
CA THR A 56 20.21 22.58 5.12
C THR A 56 19.91 23.82 5.96
N GLU A 57 18.76 23.86 6.62
CA GLU A 57 18.35 24.98 7.49
C GLU A 57 19.30 25.13 8.68
N ALA A 58 19.66 24.04 9.34
CA ALA A 58 20.62 24.01 10.44
C ALA A 58 22.01 24.51 10.01
N PHE A 59 22.51 24.05 8.86
CA PHE A 59 23.78 24.53 8.30
C PHE A 59 23.76 26.04 7.99
N ILE A 60 22.68 26.54 7.38
CA ILE A 60 22.53 27.98 7.08
C ILE A 60 22.38 28.81 8.37
N SER A 61 21.76 28.24 9.40
CA SER A 61 21.59 28.87 10.71
C SER A 61 22.88 28.96 11.52
N GLY A 62 23.96 28.35 11.02
CA GLY A 62 25.27 28.35 11.67
C GLY A 62 25.41 27.29 12.78
N GLU A 63 24.56 26.26 12.78
CA GLU A 63 24.79 25.07 13.61
C GLU A 63 26.03 24.30 13.11
N ASP A 64 26.64 23.53 14.01
CA ASP A 64 27.86 22.76 13.75
C ASP A 64 27.54 21.47 12.96
N ILE A 65 27.06 21.64 11.73
CA ILE A 65 26.86 20.57 10.76
C ILE A 65 28.03 20.55 9.78
N ASP A 66 28.62 19.36 9.61
CA ASP A 66 29.65 19.15 8.60
C ASP A 66 29.05 19.24 7.19
N ILE A 67 29.67 20.04 6.33
CA ILE A 67 29.26 20.21 4.92
C ILE A 67 29.27 18.88 4.15
N HIS A 68 30.17 17.95 4.48
CA HIS A 68 30.20 16.62 3.87
C HIS A 68 28.96 15.80 4.24
N GLU A 69 28.50 15.90 5.48
CA GLU A 69 27.29 15.21 5.94
C GLU A 69 26.05 15.82 5.28
N LEU A 70 25.97 17.15 5.18
CA LEU A 70 24.91 17.81 4.43
C LEU A 70 24.87 17.37 2.97
N MET A 71 26.03 17.32 2.29
CA MET A 71 26.13 16.87 0.91
C MET A 71 25.71 15.40 0.74
N LEU A 72 26.00 14.56 1.73
CA LEU A 72 25.57 13.16 1.72
C LEU A 72 24.05 13.05 1.85
N ILE A 73 23.46 13.69 2.87
CA ILE A 73 22.01 13.64 3.12
C ILE A 73 21.23 14.19 1.92
N THR A 74 21.64 15.35 1.39
CA THR A 74 21.00 15.95 0.21
C THR A 74 21.19 15.09 -1.05
N GLY A 75 22.36 14.45 -1.21
CA GLY A 75 22.63 13.51 -2.30
C GLY A 75 21.74 12.27 -2.25
N GLU A 76 21.59 11.67 -1.07
CA GLU A 76 20.72 10.51 -0.85
C GLU A 76 19.25 10.83 -1.09
N ALA A 77 18.77 11.98 -0.60
CA ALA A 77 17.40 12.45 -0.82
C ALA A 77 17.12 12.63 -2.32
N LYS A 78 18.04 13.27 -3.05
CA LYS A 78 17.92 13.49 -4.49
C LYS A 78 17.90 12.17 -5.27
N MET A 79 18.81 11.24 -4.96
CA MET A 79 18.87 9.94 -5.64
C MET A 79 17.61 9.10 -5.36
N SER A 80 17.11 9.13 -4.12
CA SER A 80 15.88 8.44 -3.72
C SER A 80 14.66 8.98 -4.48
N LEU A 81 14.57 10.31 -4.62
CA LEU A 81 13.50 10.95 -5.40
C LEU A 81 13.58 10.59 -6.89
N GLN A 82 14.77 10.59 -7.47
CA GLN A 82 14.97 10.18 -8.87
C GLN A 82 14.48 8.74 -9.10
N LEU A 83 14.84 7.82 -8.20
CA LEU A 83 14.35 6.45 -8.24
C LEU A 83 12.82 6.38 -8.16
N ALA A 84 12.19 7.14 -7.26
CA ALA A 84 10.75 7.19 -7.12
C ALA A 84 10.05 7.67 -8.42
N VAL A 85 10.64 8.65 -9.10
CA VAL A 85 10.13 9.14 -10.41
C VAL A 85 10.22 8.05 -11.48
N GLU A 86 11.33 7.31 -11.54
CA GLU A 86 11.47 6.19 -12.49
C GLU A 86 10.44 5.09 -12.23
N VAL A 87 10.20 4.74 -10.98
CA VAL A 87 9.15 3.78 -10.61
C VAL A 87 7.78 4.28 -11.03
N ARG A 88 7.46 5.56 -10.77
CA ARG A 88 6.21 6.19 -11.24
C ARG A 88 6.07 6.09 -12.75
N ASN A 89 7.12 6.40 -13.50
CA ASN A 89 7.10 6.31 -14.96
C ASN A 89 6.81 4.87 -15.42
N LYS A 90 7.46 3.86 -14.82
CA LYS A 90 7.19 2.45 -15.13
C LYS A 90 5.78 1.99 -14.81
N LEU A 91 5.18 2.49 -13.74
CA LEU A 91 3.78 2.18 -13.43
C LEU A 91 2.82 2.79 -14.46
N VAL A 92 3.08 4.03 -14.91
CA VAL A 92 2.29 4.68 -15.97
C VAL A 92 2.45 3.94 -17.30
N GLU A 93 3.67 3.57 -17.68
CA GLU A 93 3.95 2.77 -18.88
C GLU A 93 3.23 1.42 -18.82
N ALA A 94 3.30 0.70 -17.70
CA ALA A 94 2.61 -0.58 -17.53
C ALA A 94 1.10 -0.45 -17.67
N TYR A 95 0.51 0.62 -17.11
CA TYR A 95 -0.91 0.91 -17.31
C TYR A 95 -1.24 1.17 -18.78
N GLN A 96 -0.43 1.98 -19.47
CA GLN A 96 -0.62 2.25 -20.90
C GLN A 96 -0.48 0.99 -21.76
N GLU A 97 0.46 0.09 -21.43
CA GLU A 97 0.68 -1.18 -22.11
C GLU A 97 -0.55 -2.08 -22.06
N ILE A 98 -1.12 -2.27 -20.86
CA ILE A 98 -2.32 -3.10 -20.66
C ILE A 98 -3.51 -2.57 -21.48
N ASN A 99 -3.70 -1.25 -21.52
CA ASN A 99 -4.75 -0.63 -22.33
C ASN A 99 -4.55 -0.89 -23.83
N ARG A 100 -3.30 -0.88 -24.30
CA ARG A 100 -2.94 -1.10 -25.71
C ARG A 100 -3.10 -2.55 -26.15
N MET A 101 -3.00 -3.52 -25.24
CA MET A 101 -3.25 -4.94 -25.53
C MET A 101 -4.75 -5.27 -25.68
N GLN A 102 -5.65 -4.45 -25.13
CA GLN A 102 -7.09 -4.71 -25.12
C GLN A 102 -7.85 -4.05 -26.29
N LEU A 103 -7.18 -3.23 -27.10
CA LEU A 103 -7.73 -2.66 -28.35
C LEU A 103 -7.44 -3.56 -29.56
#